data_AF-A0AAV8Y6N0-F1
#
_entry.id   AF-A0AAV8Y6N0-F1
#
_cell.length_a   1.000
_cell.length_b   1.000
_cell.length_c   1.000
_cell.angle_alpha   90.00
_cell.angle_beta   90.00
_cell.angle_gamma   90.00
#
_symmetry.space_group_name_H-M   'P 1'
#
loop_
_entity.id
_entity.type
_entity.pdbx_description
1 polymer ?
#
loop_
_entity_poly.entity_id
_entity_poly.type
_entity_poly.pdbx_seq_one_letter_code
_entity_poly.pdbx_strand_id
1 'polypeptide(L)'
;MGLTSYFVPWDYRPNQLPAVDSTCRSPKTCSIRRIAKNLDIGQRQHIPYLCSFHASVTLFVNFRERGHVRQLKKNPPNKLTGDQKLDVMLMLEENPHKSSRQTASTLNISHSSILRVLTESQMHPYKLVLTNELAEDDFDRRILFCEQMM
;
A
#
# COMPACT_ATOMS: atom_id res chain seq x y z
N MET A 1 -46.65 56.75 -8.91
CA MET A 1 -45.34 56.07 -8.82
C MET A 1 -45.32 55.33 -7.49
N GLY A 2 -45.12 54.01 -7.49
CA GLY A 2 -45.27 53.19 -6.28
C GLY A 2 -43.93 52.94 -5.57
N LEU A 3 -43.86 53.28 -4.28
CA LEU A 3 -42.82 52.82 -3.36
C LEU A 3 -43.50 52.00 -2.26
N THR A 4 -43.47 50.68 -2.38
CA THR A 4 -43.91 49.76 -1.32
C THR A 4 -42.69 49.18 -0.63
N SER A 5 -42.50 49.53 0.64
CA SER A 5 -41.47 48.94 1.49
C SER A 5 -41.82 47.48 1.82
N TYR A 6 -40.86 46.58 1.68
CA TYR A 6 -40.95 45.22 2.20
C TYR A 6 -39.96 45.02 3.34
N PHE A 7 -40.39 45.44 4.53
CA PHE A 7 -39.78 45.06 5.79
C PHE A 7 -40.14 43.60 6.06
N VAL A 8 -39.14 42.71 6.07
CA VAL A 8 -39.35 41.26 6.29
C VAL A 8 -38.83 40.90 7.69
N PRO A 9 -39.72 40.52 8.64
CA PRO A 9 -39.31 40.09 9.97
C PRO A 9 -38.48 38.80 9.95
N TRP A 10 -37.44 38.75 10.80
CA TRP A 10 -36.68 37.53 11.06
C TRP A 10 -37.28 36.77 12.25
N ASP A 11 -37.98 35.67 11.97
CA ASP A 11 -38.42 34.70 12.99
C ASP A 11 -37.94 33.30 12.61
N TYR A 12 -36.80 32.88 13.16
CA TYR A 12 -36.20 31.56 12.93
C TYR A 12 -36.18 30.75 14.24
N ARG A 13 -37.12 29.80 14.40
CA ARG A 13 -37.11 28.85 15.53
C ARG A 13 -36.29 27.61 15.16
N PRO A 14 -35.25 27.23 15.94
CA PRO A 14 -34.28 26.21 15.51
C PRO A 14 -34.68 24.75 15.76
N ASN A 15 -35.69 24.47 16.60
CA ASN A 15 -35.86 23.15 17.24
C ASN A 15 -37.05 22.32 16.73
N GLN A 16 -37.15 22.10 15.42
CA GLN A 16 -37.94 20.99 14.86
C GLN A 16 -37.12 20.25 13.79
N LEU A 17 -36.61 19.07 14.16
CA LEU A 17 -36.01 18.13 13.23
C LEU A 17 -37.12 17.30 12.56
N PRO A 18 -37.28 17.32 11.22
CA PRO A 18 -38.15 16.37 10.54
C PRO A 18 -37.60 14.94 10.67
N ALA A 19 -38.50 13.95 10.60
CA ALA A 19 -38.16 12.55 10.81
C ALA A 19 -37.12 12.01 9.81
N VAL A 20 -36.37 10.99 10.23
CA VAL A 20 -35.38 10.31 9.38
C VAL A 20 -36.09 9.25 8.52
N ASP A 21 -36.23 9.53 7.23
CA ASP A 21 -36.64 8.53 6.25
C ASP A 21 -35.64 7.36 6.20
N SER A 22 -36.14 6.15 6.44
CA SER A 22 -35.35 4.93 6.67
C SER A 22 -34.84 4.24 5.39
N THR A 23 -34.98 4.87 4.22
CA THR A 23 -34.84 4.24 2.90
C THR A 23 -33.44 4.33 2.28
N CYS A 24 -32.52 5.10 2.87
CA CYS A 24 -31.17 5.35 2.33
C CYS A 24 -30.18 4.19 2.54
N ARG A 25 -30.23 3.17 1.66
CA ARG A 25 -29.14 2.18 1.56
C ARG A 25 -27.88 2.81 0.92
N SER A 26 -26.78 2.77 1.68
CA SER A 26 -25.42 3.25 1.40
C SER A 26 -25.17 4.77 1.52
N PRO A 27 -24.04 5.24 2.10
CA PRO A 27 -23.93 6.63 2.58
C PRO A 27 -23.22 7.60 1.64
N LYS A 28 -22.64 7.14 0.52
CA LYS A 28 -21.53 7.84 -0.17
C LYS A 28 -21.95 9.02 -1.09
N THR A 29 -23.23 9.33 -1.23
CA THR A 29 -23.72 10.38 -2.15
C THR A 29 -24.61 11.45 -1.50
N CYS A 30 -25.07 11.25 -0.26
CA CYS A 30 -26.17 12.05 0.30
C CYS A 30 -25.77 13.42 0.90
N SER A 31 -24.50 13.62 1.28
CA SER A 31 -24.04 14.85 1.97
C SER A 31 -23.78 16.04 1.03
N ILE A 32 -23.45 15.78 -0.24
CA ILE A 32 -22.90 16.79 -1.17
C ILE A 32 -23.91 17.90 -1.50
N ARG A 33 -25.22 17.60 -1.47
CA ARG A 33 -26.30 18.60 -1.73
C ARG A 33 -26.34 19.77 -0.74
N ARG A 34 -25.64 19.70 0.41
CA ARG A 34 -25.63 20.78 1.41
C ARG A 34 -24.49 21.80 1.21
N ILE A 35 -23.38 21.41 0.58
CA ILE A 35 -22.24 22.32 0.31
C ILE A 35 -22.51 23.18 -0.94
N ALA A 36 -23.15 22.59 -1.96
CA ALA A 36 -23.43 23.22 -3.26
C ALA A 36 -24.49 24.34 -3.27
N LYS A 37 -24.80 24.95 -2.11
CA LYS A 37 -25.72 26.09 -1.97
C LYS A 37 -25.04 27.41 -1.57
N ASN A 38 -23.78 27.37 -1.12
CA ASN A 38 -23.09 28.54 -0.54
C ASN A 38 -21.99 29.07 -1.48
N LEU A 39 -22.08 28.80 -2.78
CA LEU A 39 -21.14 29.22 -3.81
C LEU A 39 -21.93 29.59 -5.07
N ASP A 40 -22.01 30.88 -5.38
CA ASP A 40 -22.72 31.44 -6.55
C ASP A 40 -21.96 31.20 -7.87
N ILE A 41 -21.76 29.92 -8.20
CA ILE A 41 -21.18 29.49 -9.47
C ILE A 41 -22.29 29.47 -10.53
N GLY A 42 -22.46 30.61 -11.20
CA GLY A 42 -23.51 30.83 -12.19
C GLY A 42 -23.44 29.90 -13.41
N GLN A 43 -24.61 29.66 -13.99
CA GLN A 43 -24.86 29.07 -15.33
C GLN A 43 -24.14 27.75 -15.65
N ARG A 44 -24.92 26.66 -15.55
CA ARG A 44 -24.54 25.30 -15.97
C ARG A 44 -24.12 25.27 -17.44
N GLN A 45 -22.87 24.89 -17.72
CA GLN A 45 -22.52 24.22 -18.97
C GLN A 45 -22.33 22.71 -18.68
N HIS A 46 -22.20 21.89 -19.73
CA HIS A 46 -22.00 20.45 -19.60
C HIS A 46 -20.50 20.13 -19.55
N ILE A 47 -19.98 19.84 -18.35
CA ILE A 47 -18.54 19.73 -17.99
C ILE A 47 -18.47 18.19 -17.96
N PRO A 48 -17.95 17.49 -19.00
CA PRO A 48 -17.88 16.01 -19.10
C PRO A 48 -16.76 15.47 -18.18
N TYR A 49 -16.77 15.97 -16.95
CA TYR A 49 -15.57 16.51 -16.33
C TYR A 49 -15.62 16.47 -14.80
N LEU A 50 -16.69 15.89 -14.24
CA LEU A 50 -16.95 15.78 -12.80
C LEU A 50 -15.89 14.92 -12.07
N CYS A 51 -15.28 13.97 -12.79
CA CYS A 51 -14.11 13.22 -12.30
C CYS A 51 -12.90 14.14 -12.06
N SER A 52 -12.65 15.08 -13.00
CA SER A 52 -11.55 16.05 -12.94
C SER A 52 -11.72 17.06 -11.80
N PHE A 53 -12.95 17.56 -11.59
CA PHE A 53 -13.24 18.53 -10.52
C PHE A 53 -13.16 17.89 -9.12
N HIS A 54 -13.62 16.64 -8.96
CA HIS A 54 -13.45 15.93 -7.69
C HIS A 54 -11.96 15.68 -7.38
N ALA A 55 -11.13 15.42 -8.41
CA ALA A 55 -9.70 15.28 -8.24
C ALA A 55 -9.02 16.58 -7.79
N SER A 56 -9.30 17.73 -8.43
CA SER A 56 -8.65 19.01 -8.08
C SER A 56 -8.96 19.46 -6.65
N VAL A 57 -10.21 19.36 -6.20
CA VAL A 57 -10.60 19.65 -4.81
C VAL A 57 -9.88 18.71 -3.83
N THR A 58 -9.82 17.41 -4.15
CA THR A 58 -9.12 16.43 -3.31
C THR A 58 -7.62 16.74 -3.21
N LEU A 59 -6.97 17.12 -4.32
CA LEU A 59 -5.54 17.50 -4.32
C LEU A 59 -5.28 18.78 -3.53
N PHE A 60 -6.17 19.78 -3.59
CA PHE A 60 -6.04 21.02 -2.82
C PHE A 60 -6.12 20.77 -1.30
N VAL A 61 -7.04 19.90 -0.85
CA VAL A 61 -7.12 19.46 0.56
C VAL A 61 -5.84 18.74 0.98
N ASN A 62 -5.40 17.73 0.23
CA ASN A 62 -4.14 17.01 0.52
C ASN A 62 -2.93 17.95 0.55
N PHE A 63 -2.88 18.97 -0.31
CA PHE A 63 -1.81 19.96 -0.33
C PHE A 63 -1.82 20.88 0.90
N ARG A 64 -2.99 21.36 1.34
CA ARG A 64 -3.10 22.18 2.56
C ARG A 64 -2.79 21.39 3.84
N GLU A 65 -3.09 20.09 3.88
CA GLU A 65 -2.80 19.21 5.01
C GLU A 65 -1.33 18.75 5.08
N ARG A 66 -0.67 18.50 3.93
CA ARG A 66 0.65 17.83 3.87
C ARG A 66 1.76 18.65 3.22
N GLY A 67 1.47 19.84 2.72
CA GLY A 67 2.40 20.67 1.95
C GLY A 67 2.79 20.10 0.57
N HIS A 68 2.23 18.94 0.15
CA HIS A 68 2.61 18.30 -1.11
C HIS A 68 1.45 17.56 -1.81
N VAL A 69 1.46 17.60 -3.14
CA VAL A 69 0.45 16.97 -4.01
C VAL A 69 0.70 15.45 -4.21
N ARG A 70 1.84 14.93 -3.73
CA ARG A 70 2.24 13.52 -3.92
C ARG A 70 1.26 12.57 -3.22
N GLN A 71 0.74 11.60 -3.98
CA GLN A 71 -0.09 10.52 -3.43
C GLN A 71 0.75 9.61 -2.53
N LEU A 72 0.17 9.15 -1.42
CA LEU A 72 0.81 8.17 -0.54
C LEU A 72 0.91 6.81 -1.26
N LYS A 73 2.12 6.22 -1.27
CA LYS A 73 2.32 4.83 -1.70
C LYS A 73 1.57 3.91 -0.73
N LYS A 74 0.48 3.29 -1.20
CA LYS A 74 -0.20 2.23 -0.45
C LYS A 74 0.71 1.00 -0.40
N ASN A 75 0.83 0.36 0.77
CA ASN A 75 1.43 -0.96 0.83
C ASN A 75 0.56 -1.95 0.02
N PRO A 76 1.16 -2.92 -0.70
CA PRO A 76 0.38 -4.00 -1.31
C PRO A 76 -0.29 -4.83 -0.19
N PRO A 77 -1.50 -5.39 -0.43
CA PRO A 77 -2.31 -5.99 0.64
C PRO A 77 -1.62 -7.19 1.31
N ASN A 78 -0.83 -7.96 0.55
CA ASN A 78 -0.18 -9.19 1.01
C ASN A 78 1.34 -8.99 1.16
N LYS A 79 1.77 -7.96 1.88
CA LYS A 79 3.17 -7.77 2.26
C LYS A 79 3.46 -8.61 3.52
N LEU A 80 4.46 -9.49 3.48
CA LEU A 80 4.94 -10.21 4.68
C LEU A 80 5.42 -9.24 5.76
N THR A 81 5.17 -9.60 7.01
CA THR A 81 5.70 -8.91 8.21
C THR A 81 7.23 -9.00 8.24
N GLY A 82 7.90 -8.11 8.98
CA GLY A 82 9.36 -8.16 9.15
C GLY A 82 9.83 -9.51 9.69
N ASP A 83 9.19 -9.96 10.77
CA ASP A 83 9.52 -11.20 11.49
C ASP A 83 9.41 -12.43 10.57
N GLN A 84 8.29 -12.54 9.83
CA GLN A 84 8.06 -13.59 8.81
C GLN A 84 9.13 -13.64 7.71
N LYS A 85 9.87 -12.55 7.47
CA LYS A 85 11.02 -12.58 6.54
C LYS A 85 12.28 -13.13 7.20
N LEU A 86 12.50 -12.79 8.48
CA LEU A 86 13.60 -13.33 9.27
C LEU A 86 13.43 -14.85 9.44
N ASP A 87 12.21 -15.33 9.71
CA ASP A 87 11.89 -16.77 9.78
C ASP A 87 12.26 -17.50 8.47
N VAL A 88 11.90 -16.92 7.32
CA VAL A 88 12.24 -17.46 5.98
C VAL A 88 13.74 -17.48 5.74
N MET A 89 14.48 -16.47 6.22
CA MET A 89 15.93 -16.38 6.04
C MET A 89 16.67 -17.36 6.95
N LEU A 90 16.38 -17.34 8.25
CA LEU A 90 16.97 -18.23 9.25
C LEU A 90 16.78 -19.71 8.88
N MET A 91 15.56 -20.10 8.52
CA MET A 91 15.26 -21.50 8.16
C MET A 91 16.06 -22.02 6.95
N LEU A 92 16.54 -21.12 6.09
CA LEU A 92 17.39 -21.44 4.92
C LEU A 92 18.88 -21.29 5.22
N GLU A 93 19.27 -20.41 6.14
CA GLU A 93 20.65 -20.28 6.63
C GLU A 93 21.07 -21.50 7.47
N GLU A 94 20.20 -21.94 8.40
CA GLU A 94 20.38 -23.19 9.15
C GLU A 94 20.43 -24.45 8.26
N ASN A 95 19.79 -24.41 7.08
CA ASN A 95 19.52 -25.58 6.25
C ASN A 95 19.49 -25.22 4.75
N PRO A 96 20.63 -24.90 4.12
CA PRO A 96 20.67 -24.42 2.73
C PRO A 96 20.05 -25.42 1.73
N HIS A 97 20.08 -26.72 2.04
CA HIS A 97 19.53 -27.79 1.20
C HIS A 97 18.00 -27.85 1.17
N LYS A 98 17.28 -27.07 1.99
CA LYS A 98 15.80 -27.03 1.95
C LYS A 98 15.32 -26.24 0.72
N SER A 99 14.47 -26.87 -0.09
CA SER A 99 13.89 -26.18 -1.25
C SER A 99 12.90 -25.09 -0.80
N SER A 100 12.82 -24.00 -1.56
CA SER A 100 11.87 -22.90 -1.29
C SER A 100 10.39 -23.35 -1.23
N ARG A 101 10.04 -24.50 -1.82
CA ARG A 101 8.72 -25.14 -1.70
C ARG A 101 8.51 -25.83 -0.35
N GLN A 102 9.53 -26.48 0.20
CA GLN A 102 9.46 -27.05 1.56
C GLN A 102 9.40 -25.94 2.61
N THR A 103 10.18 -24.86 2.46
CA THR A 103 10.11 -23.65 3.30
C THR A 103 8.70 -23.04 3.26
N ALA A 104 8.09 -22.94 2.07
CA ALA A 104 6.71 -22.48 1.89
C ALA A 104 5.69 -23.35 2.64
N SER A 105 5.80 -24.68 2.52
CA SER A 105 4.93 -25.63 3.21
C SER A 105 5.13 -25.65 4.73
N THR A 106 6.30 -25.25 5.23
CA THR A 106 6.59 -25.29 6.68
C THR A 106 6.14 -24.00 7.37
N LEU A 107 6.42 -22.84 6.76
CA LEU A 107 6.05 -21.53 7.30
C LEU A 107 4.62 -21.09 6.93
N ASN A 108 3.90 -21.92 6.14
CA ASN A 108 2.56 -21.62 5.62
C ASN A 108 2.49 -20.31 4.79
N ILE A 109 3.60 -19.96 4.13
CA ILE A 109 3.76 -18.76 3.30
C ILE A 109 3.68 -19.15 1.82
N SER A 110 3.08 -18.29 0.97
CA SER A 110 3.03 -18.56 -0.48
C SER A 110 4.42 -18.67 -1.10
N HIS A 111 4.63 -19.63 -2.00
CA HIS A 111 5.93 -19.86 -2.64
C HIS A 111 6.48 -18.63 -3.36
N SER A 112 5.62 -17.87 -4.03
CA SER A 112 5.96 -16.58 -4.64
C SER A 112 6.39 -15.51 -3.64
N SER A 113 5.83 -15.50 -2.43
CA SER A 113 6.27 -14.58 -1.36
C SER A 113 7.68 -14.93 -0.89
N ILE A 114 8.03 -16.21 -0.77
CA ILE A 114 9.38 -16.65 -0.39
C ILE A 114 10.39 -16.34 -1.49
N LEU A 115 10.11 -16.66 -2.76
CA LEU A 115 10.98 -16.27 -3.88
C LEU A 115 11.24 -14.76 -3.89
N ARG A 116 10.21 -13.96 -3.62
CA ARG A 116 10.34 -12.51 -3.49
C ARG A 116 11.23 -12.11 -2.31
N VAL A 117 11.08 -12.72 -1.13
CA VAL A 117 11.97 -12.46 0.02
C VAL A 117 13.42 -12.76 -0.34
N LEU A 118 13.70 -13.88 -0.99
CA LEU A 118 15.05 -14.25 -1.43
C LEU A 118 15.67 -13.23 -2.40
N THR A 119 14.88 -12.69 -3.35
CA THR A 119 15.33 -11.60 -4.22
C THR A 119 15.49 -10.26 -3.50
N GLU A 120 14.71 -10.00 -2.44
CA GLU A 120 14.83 -8.78 -1.62
C GLU A 120 16.00 -8.86 -0.61
N SER A 121 16.42 -10.07 -0.20
CA SER A 121 17.56 -10.33 0.70
C SER A 121 18.86 -10.73 0.00
N GLN A 122 18.89 -10.76 -1.33
CA GLN A 122 20.03 -11.17 -2.16
C GLN A 122 20.51 -12.63 -1.92
N MET A 123 19.67 -13.48 -1.32
CA MET A 123 19.99 -14.89 -1.13
C MET A 123 19.73 -15.68 -2.42
N HIS A 124 20.78 -15.87 -3.20
CA HIS A 124 20.75 -16.61 -4.46
C HIS A 124 20.80 -18.13 -4.21
N PRO A 125 19.76 -18.91 -4.58
CA PRO A 125 19.78 -20.36 -4.38
C PRO A 125 20.81 -21.02 -5.31
N TYR A 126 21.80 -21.70 -4.70
CA TYR A 126 22.81 -22.56 -5.31
C TYR A 126 23.45 -22.10 -6.63
N LYS A 127 24.62 -21.46 -6.51
CA LYS A 127 25.62 -21.51 -7.60
C LYS A 127 26.22 -22.92 -7.62
N LEU A 128 25.91 -23.70 -8.65
CA LEU A 128 26.61 -24.97 -8.91
C LEU A 128 28.10 -24.68 -9.16
N VAL A 129 28.97 -25.30 -8.38
CA VAL A 129 30.42 -25.28 -8.57
C VAL A 129 30.84 -26.73 -8.83
N LEU A 130 31.34 -26.99 -10.03
CA LEU A 130 31.97 -28.28 -10.35
C LEU A 130 33.39 -28.24 -9.81
N THR A 131 33.63 -28.92 -8.69
CA THR A 131 34.96 -29.18 -8.13
C THR A 131 35.43 -30.55 -8.60
N ASN A 132 36.72 -30.68 -8.90
CA ASN A 132 37.32 -32.00 -9.07
C ASN A 132 37.16 -32.82 -7.77
N GLU A 133 36.84 -34.10 -7.91
CA GLU A 133 36.89 -35.07 -6.83
C GLU A 133 38.34 -35.19 -6.30
N LEU A 134 38.48 -35.55 -5.03
CA LEU A 134 39.76 -35.66 -4.33
C LEU A 134 40.01 -37.11 -3.96
N ALA A 135 41.23 -37.60 -4.16
CA ALA A 135 41.65 -38.85 -3.54
C ALA A 135 41.77 -38.67 -2.01
N GLU A 136 41.65 -39.77 -1.26
CA GLU A 136 41.83 -39.76 0.21
C GLU A 136 43.21 -39.19 0.61
N ASP A 137 44.23 -39.40 -0.23
CA ASP A 137 45.59 -38.90 -0.06
C ASP A 137 45.78 -37.41 -0.43
N ASP A 138 44.83 -36.78 -1.14
CA ASP A 138 45.00 -35.41 -1.65
C ASP A 138 44.82 -34.32 -0.57
N PHE A 139 44.11 -34.62 0.52
CA PHE A 139 43.82 -33.65 1.58
C PHE A 139 45.11 -33.22 2.29
N ASP A 140 45.87 -34.17 2.82
CA ASP A 140 47.12 -33.92 3.55
C ASP A 140 48.18 -33.28 2.63
N ARG A 141 48.29 -33.75 1.38
CA ARG A 141 49.20 -33.19 0.37
C ARG A 141 48.91 -31.72 0.07
N ARG A 142 47.64 -31.32 0.06
CA ARG A 142 47.21 -29.93 -0.16
C ARG A 142 47.44 -29.05 1.07
N ILE A 143 47.22 -29.57 2.27
CA ILE A 143 47.53 -28.86 3.52
C ILE A 143 49.03 -28.59 3.59
N LEU A 144 49.86 -29.63 3.41
CA LEU A 144 51.32 -29.51 3.39
C LEU A 144 51.84 -28.53 2.34
N PHE A 145 51.25 -28.54 1.13
CA PHE A 145 51.60 -27.56 0.09
C PHE A 145 51.28 -26.13 0.50
N CYS A 146 50.11 -25.88 1.11
CA CYS A 146 49.75 -24.55 1.61
C CYS A 146 50.68 -24.10 2.77
N GLU A 147 51.03 -25.00 3.68
CA GLU A 147 51.96 -24.72 4.79
C GLU A 147 53.40 -24.46 4.35
N GLN A 148 53.83 -25.01 3.20
CA GLN A 148 55.15 -24.79 2.61
C GLN A 148 55.25 -23.54 1.73
N MET A 149 54.12 -22.91 1.39
CA MET A 149 54.02 -21.81 0.41
C MET A 149 53.48 -20.50 1.01
N MET A 150 53.29 -20.43 2.33
CA MET A 150 52.93 -19.23 3.10
C MET A 150 54.09 -18.76 3.98
#